data_AF-A0A380A5D2-F1
#
_entry.id   AF-A0A380A5D2-F1
#
_cell.length_a   1.000
_cell.length_b   1.000
_cell.length_c   1.000
_cell.angle_alpha   90.00
_cell.angle_beta   90.00
_cell.angle_gamma   90.00
#
_symmetry.space_group_name_H-M   'P 1'
#
loop_
_entity.id
_entity.type
_entity.pdbx_description
1 polymer ?
#
loop_
_entity_poly.entity_id
_entity_poly.type
_entity_poly.pdbx_seq_one_letter_code
_entity_poly.pdbx_strand_id
1 'polypeptide(L)'
;MSRKLTGHPPGAKLTPKTDNADITPYSGQRWKDHRGNGVMVTGASIYRVKFIRDGYEFPCEMPTSRFLSDFTLAGGSHHED
;
A
#
# COMPACT_ATOMS: atom_id res chain seq x y z
N MET A 1 9.79 40.73 -23.05
CA MET A 1 10.50 39.67 -23.79
C MET A 1 10.49 38.40 -22.95
N SER A 2 10.20 37.26 -23.58
CA SER A 2 9.69 36.04 -22.95
C SER A 2 10.75 35.03 -22.49
N ARG A 3 10.29 34.10 -21.61
CA ARG A 3 10.78 32.73 -21.28
C ARG A 3 11.82 32.70 -20.13
N LYS A 4 11.79 31.77 -19.15
CA LYS A 4 11.60 30.31 -19.23
C LYS A 4 11.25 29.67 -17.85
N LEU A 5 10.46 28.60 -17.92
CA LEU A 5 10.50 27.33 -17.16
C LEU A 5 10.08 27.29 -15.67
N THR A 6 8.81 26.94 -15.47
CA THR A 6 8.29 26.19 -14.30
C THR A 6 9.13 24.92 -14.08
N GLY A 7 9.79 24.81 -12.94
CA GLY A 7 10.60 23.66 -12.56
C GLY A 7 10.27 23.17 -11.16
N HIS A 8 9.79 21.93 -11.10
CA HIS A 8 9.70 21.04 -9.93
C HIS A 8 8.57 21.28 -8.90
N PRO A 9 7.71 20.26 -8.73
CA PRO A 9 7.31 19.83 -7.41
C PRO A 9 7.86 18.41 -7.19
N PRO A 10 8.91 18.22 -6.38
CA PRO A 10 9.18 16.94 -5.75
C PRO A 10 8.76 17.09 -4.29
N GLY A 11 7.52 17.52 -4.07
CA GLY A 11 6.87 17.49 -2.77
C GLY A 11 6.42 16.08 -2.39
N ALA A 12 7.10 15.04 -2.90
CA ALA A 12 6.95 13.69 -2.40
C ALA A 12 7.57 13.69 -0.99
N LYS A 13 6.75 14.05 0.00
CA LYS A 13 6.99 13.67 1.38
C LYS A 13 7.16 12.16 1.35
N LEU A 14 8.41 11.71 1.36
CA LEU A 14 8.76 10.34 1.69
C LEU A 14 8.36 10.20 3.16
N THR A 15 7.09 9.85 3.39
CA THR A 15 6.68 9.31 4.68
C THR A 15 7.65 8.17 5.00
N PRO A 16 8.05 8.00 6.27
CA PRO A 16 8.88 6.87 6.65
C PRO A 16 8.20 5.62 6.09
N LYS A 17 8.84 4.98 5.11
CA LYS A 17 8.55 3.60 4.79
C LYS A 17 8.97 2.89 6.07
N THR A 18 8.01 2.72 6.99
CA THR A 18 8.05 1.60 7.93
C THR A 18 8.53 0.43 7.10
N ASP A 19 9.59 -0.22 7.54
CA ASP A 19 10.20 -1.32 6.83
C ASP A 19 9.15 -2.42 6.66
N ASN A 20 8.40 -2.39 5.55
CA ASN A 20 7.35 -3.36 5.23
C ASN A 20 7.95 -4.74 4.89
N ALA A 21 9.27 -4.90 5.02
CA ALA A 21 10.01 -6.08 4.59
C ALA A 21 9.74 -7.31 5.46
N ASP A 22 9.26 -7.15 6.70
CA ASP A 22 8.91 -8.25 7.61
C ASP A 22 7.39 -8.47 7.78
N ILE A 23 6.53 -7.73 7.07
CA ILE A 23 5.09 -7.86 7.24
C ILE A 23 4.54 -8.88 6.23
N THR A 24 4.26 -10.10 6.68
CA THR A 24 3.56 -11.10 5.86
C THR A 24 2.05 -10.77 5.82
N PRO A 25 1.44 -10.64 4.63
CA PRO A 25 0.02 -10.34 4.54
C PRO A 25 -0.80 -11.53 5.06
N TYR A 26 -1.86 -11.26 5.84
CA TYR A 26 -2.80 -12.28 6.29
C TYR A 26 -4.25 -11.83 6.13
N SER A 27 -5.17 -12.80 6.03
CA SER A 27 -6.60 -12.57 5.89
C SER A 27 -7.17 -11.77 7.07
N GLY A 28 -7.89 -10.69 6.79
CA GLY A 28 -8.43 -9.76 7.78
C GLY A 28 -7.59 -8.51 7.98
N GLN A 29 -6.38 -8.43 7.43
CA GLN A 29 -5.60 -7.19 7.47
C GLN A 29 -6.16 -6.13 6.54
N ARG A 30 -6.02 -4.87 6.99
CA ARG A 30 -6.33 -3.69 6.20
C ARG A 30 -5.05 -3.06 5.71
N TRP A 31 -4.96 -2.86 4.40
CA TRP A 31 -3.83 -2.25 3.72
C TRP A 31 -4.31 -1.02 2.95
N LYS A 32 -3.38 -0.17 2.53
CA LYS A 32 -3.63 1.02 1.73
C LYS A 32 -2.73 1.00 0.51
N ASP A 33 -3.29 1.29 -0.66
CA ASP A 33 -2.48 1.47 -1.87
C ASP A 33 -1.81 2.86 -1.91
N HIS A 34 -0.93 3.10 -2.88
CA HIS A 34 -0.22 4.38 -3.05
C HIS A 34 -1.15 5.60 -3.24
N ARG A 35 -2.38 5.40 -3.72
CA ARG A 35 -3.40 6.46 -3.85
C ARG A 35 -4.15 6.72 -2.55
N GLY A 36 -3.91 5.92 -1.51
CA GLY A 36 -4.55 6.03 -0.21
C GLY A 36 -5.86 5.24 -0.08
N ASN A 37 -6.28 4.46 -1.08
CA ASN A 37 -7.52 3.69 -0.95
C ASN A 37 -7.26 2.45 -0.08
N GLY A 38 -8.22 2.16 0.80
CA GLY A 38 -8.19 0.99 1.65
C GLY A 38 -8.46 -0.29 0.86
N VAL A 39 -7.72 -1.33 1.20
CA VAL A 39 -8.00 -2.71 0.77
C VAL A 39 -8.03 -3.63 1.97
N MET A 40 -8.84 -4.67 1.89
CA MET A 40 -8.96 -5.71 2.91
C MET A 40 -8.46 -7.01 2.33
N VAL A 41 -7.40 -7.58 2.92
CA VAL A 41 -6.90 -8.89 2.51
C VAL A 41 -7.92 -9.94 2.95
N THR A 42 -8.44 -10.71 2.01
CA THR A 42 -9.39 -11.81 2.28
C THR A 42 -8.71 -13.17 2.31
N GLY A 43 -7.54 -13.29 1.70
CA GLY A 43 -6.72 -14.49 1.75
C GLY A 43 -5.29 -14.18 1.36
N ALA A 44 -4.33 -14.83 2.00
CA ALA A 44 -2.92 -14.69 1.65
C ALA A 44 -2.25 -16.06 1.58
N SER A 45 -1.33 -16.19 0.65
CA SER A 45 -0.49 -17.35 0.43
C SER A 45 0.92 -16.85 0.12
N ILE A 46 1.91 -17.72 0.26
CA ILE A 46 3.33 -17.40 0.02
C ILE A 46 3.58 -16.69 -1.32
N TYR A 47 2.83 -17.02 -2.37
CA TYR A 47 3.00 -16.44 -3.71
C TYR A 47 1.90 -15.46 -4.12
N ARG A 48 0.74 -15.45 -3.45
CA ARG A 48 -0.43 -14.69 -3.89
C ARG A 48 -1.21 -14.09 -2.73
N VAL A 49 -1.74 -12.89 -2.95
CA VAL A 49 -2.62 -12.19 -2.03
C VAL A 49 -3.95 -11.93 -2.73
N LYS A 50 -5.04 -12.31 -2.06
CA LYS A 50 -6.42 -11.99 -2.42
C LYS A 50 -6.92 -10.88 -1.51
N PHE A 51 -7.46 -9.82 -2.09
CA PHE A 51 -7.95 -8.67 -1.34
C PHE A 51 -9.15 -8.03 -2.03
N ILE A 52 -9.98 -7.33 -1.27
CA ILE A 52 -11.10 -6.54 -1.76
C ILE A 52 -10.76 -5.06 -1.60
N ARG A 53 -10.98 -4.27 -2.65
CA ARG A 53 -10.77 -2.82 -2.63
C ARG A 53 -12.06 -2.12 -2.20
N ASP A 54 -11.92 -1.03 -1.45
CA ASP A 54 -13.07 -0.20 -1.08
C ASP A 54 -13.79 0.30 -2.34
N GLY A 55 -15.10 0.07 -2.42
CA GLY A 55 -15.93 0.39 -3.59
C GLY A 55 -15.82 -0.60 -4.77
N TYR A 56 -15.19 -1.77 -4.59
CA TYR A 56 -15.10 -2.80 -5.62
C TYR A 56 -15.67 -4.13 -5.11
N GLU A 57 -16.65 -4.69 -5.82
CA GLU A 57 -17.42 -5.86 -5.38
C GLU A 57 -16.64 -7.18 -5.52
N PHE A 58 -15.70 -7.24 -6.47
CA PHE A 58 -14.99 -8.48 -6.78
C PHE A 58 -13.62 -8.55 -6.07
N PRO A 59 -13.21 -9.71 -5.56
CA PRO A 59 -11.87 -9.87 -5.00
C PRO A 59 -10.81 -9.76 -6.10
N CYS A 60 -9.77 -8.99 -5.84
CA CYS A 60 -8.56 -8.90 -6.64
C CYS A 60 -7.53 -9.94 -6.15
N GLU A 61 -6.76 -10.52 -7.07
CA GLU A 61 -5.63 -11.40 -6.76
C GLU A 61 -4.35 -10.86 -7.41
N MET A 62 -3.24 -10.84 -6.67
CA MET A 62 -1.93 -10.49 -7.23
C MET A 62 -0.77 -11.18 -6.50
N PRO A 63 0.45 -11.16 -7.07
CA PRO A 63 1.63 -11.72 -6.42
C PRO A 63 1.95 -11.02 -5.09
N THR A 64 2.33 -11.79 -4.07
CA THR A 64 2.69 -11.26 -2.75
C THR A 64 3.79 -10.20 -2.81
N SER A 65 4.84 -10.44 -3.61
CA SER A 65 5.94 -9.47 -3.79
C SER A 65 5.46 -8.12 -4.31
N ARG A 66 4.52 -8.15 -5.26
CA ARG A 66 3.91 -6.95 -5.82
C ARG A 66 3.02 -6.25 -4.79
N PHE A 67 2.19 -7.01 -4.09
CA PHE A 67 1.33 -6.49 -3.04
C PHE A 67 2.14 -5.75 -1.96
N LEU A 68 3.24 -6.35 -1.48
CA LEU A 68 4.12 -5.72 -0.48
C LEU A 68 4.82 -4.45 -0.99
N SER A 69 5.01 -4.31 -2.30
CA SER A 69 5.62 -3.11 -2.91
C SER A 69 4.61 -1.98 -3.13
N ASP A 70 3.40 -2.35 -3.58
CA ASP A 70 2.33 -1.42 -3.98
C ASP A 70 1.39 -1.04 -2.82
N PHE A 71 1.45 -1.73 -1.69
CA PHE A 71 0.57 -1.51 -0.55
C PHE A 71 1.33 -1.32 0.75
N THR A 72 0.74 -0.58 1.68
CA THR A 72 1.26 -0.35 3.03
C THR A 72 0.23 -0.79 4.05
N LEU A 73 0.67 -1.44 5.13
CA LEU A 73 -0.24 -1.87 6.20
C LEU A 73 -0.92 -0.64 6.83
N ALA A 74 -2.25 -0.64 6.89
CA ALA A 74 -3.02 0.51 7.34
C ALA A 74 -3.13 0.62 8.88
N GLY A 75 -2.66 -0.40 9.60
CA GLY A 75 -2.71 -0.50 11.05
C GLY A 75 -1.48 -1.20 11.59
N GLY A 76 -0.52 -0.40 12.03
CA GLY A 76 0.70 -0.83 12.69
C GLY A 76 1.31 0.33 13.46
N SER A 77 0.49 1.13 14.14
CA SER A 77 0.98 1.92 15.27
C SER A 77 1.21 0.93 16.41
N HIS A 78 2.40 0.33 16.44
CA HIS A 78 2.96 -0.21 17.66
C HIS A 78 3.06 0.98 18.62
N HIS A 79 2.02 1.17 19.42
CA HIS A 79 2.08 2.02 20.60
C HIS A 79 2.92 1.22 21.59
N GLU A 80 4.22 1.49 21.60
CA GLU A 80 5.09 1.09 22.72
C GLU A 80 4.60 1.83 23.97
N ASP A 81 4.29 1.09 25.02
CA ASP A 81 4.21 1.55 26.41
C ASP A 81 5.55 1.24 27.11
#